data_AF-D6K8V0-F1
#
_entry.id   AF-D6K8V0-F1
#
_cell.length_a   1.000
_cell.length_b   1.000
_cell.length_c   1.000
_cell.angle_alpha   90.00
_cell.angle_beta   90.00
_cell.angle_gamma   90.00
#
_symmetry.space_group_name_H-M   'P 1'
#
loop_
_entity.id
_entity.type
_entity.pdbx_description
1 polymer ?
#
loop_
_entity_poly.entity_id
_entity_poly.type
_entity_poly.pdbx_seq_one_letter_code
_entity_poly.pdbx_strand_id
1 'polypeptide(L)'
;MSLVSSASFPRPSAASGQGTPRRRTVAASAVLGLAPLALTALAASPAAAHGSMGDPVSRVSQCYAEGPESPRSAACAAAVAAGGTQALYDWNGIRIGDAGGRHQALIPDGKLCSAGNEEFKGLDLARADWPATSVKSGAYTFKYRVTAPHKGTFTVYITQPGYDPAKPLAWSDLDLRHPVATVTDPVATGGFYTFSGALPERGGRQLLYAVWQRTDSPEAFYSCSDV
;
A
#
# COMPACT_ATOMS: atom_id res chain seq x y z
N MET A 1 87.37 -29.42 2.90
CA MET A 1 87.51 -30.87 2.65
C MET A 1 88.30 -31.44 3.83
N SER A 2 87.62 -32.00 4.84
CA SER A 2 88.26 -32.78 5.90
C SER A 2 87.30 -33.87 6.37
N LEU A 3 87.90 -35.03 6.55
CA LEU A 3 87.32 -36.36 6.65
C LEU A 3 86.62 -36.65 7.99
N VAL A 4 85.54 -37.41 7.83
CA VAL A 4 84.97 -38.48 8.68
C VAL A 4 85.89 -39.03 9.79
N SER A 5 85.33 -39.23 11.00
CA SER A 5 85.76 -40.33 11.87
C SER A 5 84.61 -40.84 12.74
N SER A 6 84.39 -42.15 12.65
CA SER A 6 83.41 -42.97 13.35
C SER A 6 83.91 -43.40 14.73
N ALA A 7 83.01 -43.61 15.70
CA ALA A 7 83.25 -44.46 16.87
C ALA A 7 81.93 -45.00 17.46
N SER A 8 81.98 -46.21 17.99
CA SER A 8 80.87 -47.12 18.32
C SER A 8 80.65 -47.31 19.83
N PHE A 9 79.37 -47.37 20.26
CA PHE A 9 78.66 -48.17 21.31
C PHE A 9 79.29 -48.57 22.67
N PRO A 10 78.51 -48.59 23.79
CA PRO A 10 77.62 -49.73 24.14
C PRO A 10 76.23 -49.40 24.77
N ARG A 11 75.37 -50.44 24.80
CA ARG A 11 73.99 -50.61 25.37
C ARG A 11 74.03 -51.05 26.87
N PRO A 12 72.92 -51.44 27.55
CA PRO A 12 71.49 -51.04 27.52
C PRO A 12 70.93 -50.78 28.96
N SER A 13 69.68 -50.30 29.10
CA SER A 13 68.77 -50.91 30.08
C SER A 13 67.31 -50.72 29.70
N ALA A 14 66.58 -51.80 29.85
CA ALA A 14 65.24 -52.04 29.36
C ALA A 14 64.18 -51.58 30.37
N ALA A 15 63.10 -51.00 29.87
CA ALA A 15 61.77 -51.20 30.43
C ALA A 15 60.80 -51.41 29.27
N SER A 16 60.53 -52.69 29.05
CA SER A 16 59.55 -53.26 28.15
C SER A 16 58.13 -52.99 28.65
N GLY A 17 57.35 -52.31 27.82
CA GLY A 17 55.89 -52.41 27.78
C GLY A 17 55.47 -52.78 26.36
N GLN A 18 55.47 -54.08 26.05
CA GLN A 18 54.76 -54.67 24.91
C GLN A 18 53.25 -54.66 25.25
N GLY A 19 52.29 -54.49 24.34
CA GLY A 19 52.33 -54.55 22.89
C GLY A 19 51.22 -53.72 22.21
N THR A 20 51.65 -53.03 21.15
CA THR A 20 51.18 -53.01 19.74
C THR A 20 49.92 -53.79 19.32
N PRO A 21 49.42 -53.59 18.08
CA PRO A 21 48.90 -52.36 17.47
C PRO A 21 47.57 -52.67 16.72
N ARG A 22 46.98 -51.67 16.05
CA ARG A 22 46.53 -51.74 14.63
C ARG A 22 45.35 -50.81 14.39
N ARG A 23 45.71 -49.67 13.78
CA ARG A 23 44.99 -48.86 12.79
C ARG A 23 43.54 -49.28 12.50
N ARG A 24 42.61 -48.40 12.84
CA ARG A 24 41.54 -48.00 11.92
C ARG A 24 41.58 -46.49 11.76
N THR A 25 42.08 -46.05 10.62
CA THR A 25 41.77 -44.75 10.05
C THR A 25 40.25 -44.65 9.91
N VAL A 26 39.64 -43.77 10.69
CA VAL A 26 38.36 -43.17 10.35
C VAL A 26 38.59 -41.67 10.36
N ALA A 27 38.86 -41.15 9.16
CA ALA A 27 38.57 -39.76 8.90
C ALA A 27 37.04 -39.62 8.91
N ALA A 28 36.52 -38.81 9.82
CA ALA A 28 35.18 -38.25 9.71
C ALA A 28 35.15 -36.97 10.55
N SER A 29 35.35 -35.86 9.86
CA SER A 29 35.08 -34.51 10.34
C SER A 29 33.68 -34.45 10.95
N ALA A 30 33.56 -34.06 12.21
CA ALA A 30 32.28 -33.74 12.84
C ALA A 30 32.39 -32.37 13.54
N VAL A 31 32.64 -31.33 12.74
CA VAL A 31 32.22 -29.97 13.09
C VAL A 31 30.76 -29.87 12.63
N LEU A 32 29.82 -30.34 13.46
CA LEU A 32 28.39 -30.26 13.19
C LEU A 32 27.68 -29.99 14.51
N GLY A 33 27.37 -28.72 14.75
CA GLY A 33 26.64 -28.29 15.94
C GLY A 33 26.41 -26.78 16.06
N LEU A 34 26.71 -25.99 15.04
CA LEU A 34 26.25 -24.60 14.91
C LEU A 34 25.57 -24.48 13.55
N ALA A 35 24.41 -25.13 13.43
CA ALA A 35 23.49 -24.84 12.33
C ALA A 35 23.18 -23.34 12.40
N PRO A 36 23.32 -22.59 11.29
CA PRO A 36 23.11 -21.15 11.31
C PRO A 36 21.66 -20.91 11.73
N LEU A 37 21.49 -20.13 12.81
CA LEU A 37 20.32 -19.30 13.04
C LEU A 37 20.27 -18.28 11.88
N ALA A 38 19.99 -18.77 10.67
CA ALA A 38 19.72 -17.96 9.51
C ALA A 38 18.37 -17.30 9.78
N LEU A 39 18.43 -16.02 10.13
CA LEU A 39 17.33 -15.09 10.27
C LEU A 39 16.26 -15.37 9.20
N THR A 40 15.16 -16.03 9.59
CA THR A 40 13.88 -15.80 8.95
C THR A 40 13.37 -14.45 9.45
N ALA A 41 14.06 -13.36 9.07
CA ALA A 41 13.42 -12.06 9.04
C ALA A 41 12.46 -12.10 7.85
N LEU A 42 11.29 -12.71 8.05
CA LEU A 42 10.12 -12.37 7.25
C LEU A 42 9.93 -10.88 7.49
N ALA A 43 10.41 -10.05 6.56
CA ALA A 43 9.89 -8.70 6.44
C ALA A 43 8.39 -8.91 6.18
N ALA A 44 7.57 -8.76 7.22
CA ALA A 44 6.15 -8.69 7.03
C ALA A 44 5.93 -7.49 6.11
N SER A 45 5.64 -7.75 4.83
CA SER A 45 5.14 -6.72 3.94
C SER A 45 4.02 -6.00 4.69
N PRO A 46 3.96 -4.66 4.67
CA PRO A 46 2.84 -3.96 5.26
C PRO A 46 1.57 -4.62 4.73
N ALA A 47 0.73 -5.13 5.63
CA ALA A 47 -0.59 -5.62 5.23
C ALA A 47 -1.29 -4.41 4.61
N ALA A 48 -1.36 -4.38 3.29
CA ALA A 48 -1.98 -3.28 2.58
C ALA A 48 -3.46 -3.31 2.94
N ALA A 49 -3.95 -2.20 3.49
CA ALA A 49 -5.38 -2.02 3.51
C ALA A 49 -5.84 -1.84 2.06
N HIS A 50 -7.12 -2.05 1.80
CA HIS A 50 -7.59 -1.99 0.43
C HIS A 50 -9.05 -1.60 0.42
N GLY A 51 -9.35 -0.54 -0.32
CA GLY A 51 -10.71 -0.08 -0.52
C GLY A 51 -10.80 1.22 -1.29
N SER A 52 -12.03 1.67 -1.49
CA SER A 52 -12.35 2.95 -2.12
C SER A 52 -13.79 3.35 -1.78
N MET A 53 -14.20 4.58 -2.06
CA MET A 53 -15.59 5.00 -1.82
C MET A 53 -16.55 4.17 -2.69
N GLY A 54 -17.58 3.64 -2.03
CA GLY A 54 -18.67 2.88 -2.66
C GLY A 54 -19.97 3.69 -2.77
N ASP A 55 -20.23 4.60 -1.83
CA ASP A 55 -21.38 5.51 -1.87
C ASP A 55 -21.02 6.87 -1.21
N PRO A 56 -20.94 7.97 -1.97
CA PRO A 56 -21.06 8.01 -3.43
C PRO A 56 -19.88 7.29 -4.10
N VAL A 57 -20.14 6.61 -5.21
CA VAL A 57 -19.15 5.74 -5.85
C VAL A 57 -17.95 6.54 -6.35
N SER A 58 -16.74 6.01 -6.14
CA SER A 58 -15.50 6.62 -6.62
C SER A 58 -15.31 6.44 -8.13
N ARG A 59 -14.52 7.33 -8.75
CA ARG A 59 -14.11 7.23 -10.17
C ARG A 59 -13.59 5.84 -10.50
N VAL A 60 -12.63 5.33 -9.72
CA VAL A 60 -11.99 4.04 -9.98
C VAL A 60 -12.98 2.88 -9.86
N SER A 61 -13.85 2.89 -8.84
CA SER A 61 -14.84 1.82 -8.63
C SER A 61 -15.92 1.84 -9.70
N GLN A 62 -16.31 3.04 -10.15
CA GLN A 62 -17.29 3.21 -11.22
C GLN A 62 -16.73 2.76 -12.57
N CYS A 63 -15.51 3.16 -12.92
CA CYS A 63 -14.86 2.70 -14.14
C CYS A 63 -14.58 1.20 -14.14
N TYR A 64 -14.20 0.64 -13.00
CA TYR A 64 -14.12 -0.82 -12.84
C TYR A 64 -15.48 -1.49 -13.09
N ALA A 65 -16.57 -0.95 -12.54
CA ALA A 65 -17.91 -1.48 -12.73
C ALA A 65 -18.44 -1.33 -14.17
N GLU A 66 -17.92 -0.38 -14.95
CA GLU A 66 -18.22 -0.26 -16.38
C GLU A 66 -17.53 -1.33 -17.24
N GLY A 67 -16.51 -2.00 -16.71
CA GLY A 67 -15.69 -2.99 -17.41
C GLY A 67 -14.40 -2.37 -17.94
N PRO A 68 -13.22 -2.68 -17.35
CA PRO A 68 -11.96 -2.04 -17.72
C PRO A 68 -11.58 -2.14 -19.21
N GLU A 69 -11.90 -3.27 -19.85
CA GLU A 69 -11.54 -3.54 -21.25
C GLU A 69 -12.43 -2.82 -22.27
N SER A 70 -13.62 -2.38 -21.86
CA SER A 70 -14.57 -1.69 -22.75
C SER A 70 -15.53 -0.82 -21.92
N PRO A 71 -15.01 0.24 -21.28
CA PRO A 71 -15.83 1.11 -20.44
C PRO A 71 -16.85 1.89 -21.29
N ARG A 72 -18.01 2.17 -20.71
CA ARG A 72 -19.15 2.75 -21.43
C ARG A 72 -19.09 4.26 -21.50
N SER A 73 -18.62 4.91 -20.43
CA SER A 73 -18.52 6.37 -20.36
C SER A 73 -17.25 6.86 -21.05
N ALA A 74 -17.35 8.03 -21.69
CA ALA A 74 -16.22 8.67 -22.34
C ALA A 74 -15.09 9.00 -21.34
N ALA A 75 -15.44 9.33 -20.09
CA ALA A 75 -14.46 9.60 -19.04
C ALA A 75 -13.69 8.33 -18.62
N CYS A 76 -14.36 7.21 -18.39
CA CYS A 76 -13.68 5.95 -18.06
C CYS A 76 -12.87 5.41 -19.24
N ALA A 77 -13.35 5.54 -20.47
CA ALA A 77 -12.58 5.22 -21.68
C ALA A 77 -11.31 6.08 -21.79
N ALA A 78 -11.40 7.39 -21.50
CA ALA A 78 -10.24 8.27 -21.47
C ALA A 78 -9.25 7.90 -20.34
N ALA A 79 -9.77 7.52 -19.16
CA ALA A 79 -8.94 7.07 -18.05
C ALA A 79 -8.13 5.82 -18.40
N VAL A 80 -8.77 4.83 -19.02
CA VAL A 80 -8.12 3.61 -19.53
C VAL A 80 -7.12 3.94 -20.63
N ALA A 81 -7.47 4.83 -21.57
CA ALA A 81 -6.55 5.24 -22.62
C ALA A 81 -5.28 5.94 -22.07
N ALA A 82 -5.42 6.66 -20.95
CA ALA A 82 -4.31 7.34 -20.30
C ALA A 82 -3.47 6.40 -19.40
N GLY A 83 -4.10 5.52 -18.61
CA GLY A 83 -3.45 4.74 -17.56
C GLY A 83 -3.39 3.22 -17.78
N GLY A 84 -4.06 2.69 -18.80
CA GLY A 84 -4.27 1.25 -18.99
C GLY A 84 -5.42 0.69 -18.14
N THR A 85 -5.69 -0.61 -18.28
CA THR A 85 -6.79 -1.28 -17.58
C THR A 85 -6.43 -1.74 -16.17
N GLN A 86 -5.14 -1.98 -15.91
CA GLN A 86 -4.66 -2.56 -14.64
C GLN A 86 -5.10 -1.77 -13.41
N ALA A 87 -5.02 -0.43 -13.46
CA ALA A 87 -5.44 0.45 -12.38
C ALA A 87 -6.90 0.25 -11.95
N LEU A 88 -7.78 -0.17 -12.87
CA LEU A 88 -9.18 -0.44 -12.55
C LEU A 88 -9.36 -1.82 -11.90
N TYR A 89 -8.52 -2.80 -12.24
CA TYR A 89 -8.50 -4.07 -11.51
C TYR A 89 -7.97 -3.89 -10.08
N ASP A 90 -7.02 -2.96 -9.92
CA ASP A 90 -6.43 -2.55 -8.64
C ASP A 90 -7.21 -1.39 -7.99
N TRP A 91 -8.53 -1.32 -8.21
CA TRP A 91 -9.41 -0.22 -7.76
C TRP A 91 -9.35 0.09 -6.26
N ASN A 92 -8.92 -0.88 -5.46
CA ASN A 92 -8.81 -0.80 -4.01
C ASN A 92 -7.41 -0.36 -3.55
N GLY A 93 -6.53 0.03 -4.47
CA GLY A 93 -5.09 0.19 -4.25
C GLY A 93 -4.54 1.62 -4.31
N ILE A 94 -5.37 2.67 -4.43
CA ILE A 94 -4.91 4.07 -4.47
C ILE A 94 -4.43 4.50 -3.09
N ARG A 95 -3.12 4.37 -2.87
CA ARG A 95 -2.52 4.51 -1.54
C ARG A 95 -1.11 5.08 -1.57
N ILE A 96 -0.69 5.58 -0.41
CA ILE A 96 0.71 5.94 -0.13
C ILE A 96 1.10 5.22 1.15
N GLY A 97 2.06 4.30 1.06
CA GLY A 97 2.47 3.42 2.16
C GLY A 97 3.06 4.16 3.37
N ASP A 98 3.70 5.29 3.17
CA ASP A 98 4.40 6.07 4.19
C ASP A 98 3.77 7.45 4.43
N ALA A 99 2.48 7.62 4.08
CA ALA A 99 1.78 8.90 4.12
C ALA A 99 1.93 9.63 5.46
N GLY A 100 1.64 8.92 6.57
CA GLY A 100 1.81 9.40 7.94
C GLY A 100 1.19 10.78 8.17
N GLY A 101 0.00 11.04 7.62
CA GLY A 101 -0.72 12.31 7.70
C GLY A 101 -0.20 13.42 6.78
N ARG A 102 0.90 13.22 6.03
CA ARG A 102 1.55 14.26 5.20
C ARG A 102 0.94 14.39 3.80
N HIS A 103 -0.38 14.26 3.68
CA HIS A 103 -1.08 14.14 2.39
C HIS A 103 -0.77 15.29 1.42
N GLN A 104 -0.90 16.55 1.87
CA GLN A 104 -0.64 17.74 1.05
C GLN A 104 0.84 17.89 0.65
N ALA A 105 1.76 17.38 1.48
CA ALA A 105 3.19 17.45 1.18
C ALA A 105 3.63 16.36 0.18
N LEU A 106 2.90 15.24 0.13
CA LEU A 106 3.26 14.08 -0.69
C LEU A 106 2.51 14.04 -2.02
N ILE A 107 1.34 14.66 -2.11
CA ILE A 107 0.48 14.63 -3.29
C ILE A 107 0.44 16.03 -3.91
N PRO A 108 1.08 16.25 -5.07
CA PRO A 108 1.00 17.51 -5.79
C PRO A 108 -0.42 17.84 -6.27
N ASP A 109 -0.70 19.11 -6.51
CA ASP A 109 -1.92 19.53 -7.21
C ASP A 109 -2.06 18.85 -8.58
N GLY A 110 -3.29 18.54 -8.95
CA GLY A 110 -3.61 17.77 -10.16
C GLY A 110 -3.32 16.27 -10.05
N LYS A 111 -2.87 15.77 -8.89
CA LYS A 111 -2.56 14.35 -8.64
C LYS A 111 -3.34 13.74 -7.48
N LEU A 112 -4.39 14.41 -7.03
CA LEU A 112 -5.15 14.01 -5.84
C LEU A 112 -5.86 12.67 -6.03
N CYS A 113 -6.45 12.42 -7.20
CA CYS A 113 -7.26 11.23 -7.47
C CYS A 113 -6.41 9.98 -7.75
N SER A 114 -5.17 10.14 -8.21
CA SER A 114 -4.18 9.08 -8.29
C SER A 114 -3.32 8.92 -7.04
N ALA A 115 -3.41 9.86 -6.09
CA ALA A 115 -2.46 10.03 -4.99
C ALA A 115 -0.99 10.14 -5.45
N GLY A 116 -0.76 10.71 -6.63
CA GLY A 116 0.58 10.81 -7.24
C GLY A 116 1.13 9.50 -7.79
N ASN A 117 0.35 8.41 -7.78
CA ASN A 117 0.77 7.12 -8.33
C ASN A 117 0.53 7.07 -9.85
N GLU A 118 1.60 6.82 -10.60
CA GLU A 118 1.59 6.76 -12.07
C GLU A 118 0.62 5.71 -12.63
N GLU A 119 0.41 4.60 -11.92
CA GLU A 119 -0.58 3.58 -12.28
C GLU A 119 -1.99 4.17 -12.41
N PHE A 120 -2.36 5.07 -11.50
CA PHE A 120 -3.71 5.63 -11.39
C PHE A 120 -3.86 6.98 -12.10
N LYS A 121 -2.88 7.42 -12.90
CA LYS A 121 -2.86 8.76 -13.52
C LYS A 121 -4.10 9.09 -14.37
N GLY A 122 -4.77 8.08 -14.92
CA GLY A 122 -6.01 8.26 -15.69
C GLY A 122 -7.16 8.84 -14.85
N LEU A 123 -7.12 8.68 -13.53
CA LEU A 123 -8.14 9.20 -12.61
C LEU A 123 -7.99 10.72 -12.35
N ASP A 124 -6.85 11.31 -12.68
CA ASP A 124 -6.57 12.74 -12.53
C ASP A 124 -7.08 13.59 -13.70
N LEU A 125 -7.62 12.97 -14.75
CA LEU A 125 -8.10 13.70 -15.93
C LEU A 125 -9.18 14.71 -15.53
N ALA A 126 -8.94 15.98 -15.85
CA ALA A 126 -9.87 17.07 -15.63
C ALA A 126 -10.98 17.01 -16.68
N ARG A 127 -12.16 16.53 -16.28
CA ARG A 127 -13.30 16.31 -17.16
C ARG A 127 -14.61 16.63 -16.46
N ALA A 128 -15.50 17.34 -17.17
CA ALA A 128 -16.84 17.64 -16.69
C ALA A 128 -17.85 16.50 -16.92
N ASP A 129 -17.43 15.37 -17.49
CA ASP A 129 -18.29 14.24 -17.87
C ASP A 129 -17.93 12.93 -17.15
N TRP A 130 -17.16 12.99 -16.05
CA TRP A 130 -17.09 11.87 -15.11
C TRP A 130 -18.51 11.48 -14.69
N PRO A 131 -18.85 10.18 -14.67
CA PRO A 131 -20.15 9.78 -14.17
C PRO A 131 -20.23 10.10 -12.67
N ALA A 132 -21.39 10.60 -12.25
CA ALA A 132 -21.55 11.22 -10.94
C ALA A 132 -22.74 10.61 -10.18
N THR A 133 -22.63 10.58 -8.86
CA THR A 133 -23.73 10.15 -7.98
C THR A 133 -24.61 11.34 -7.64
N SER A 134 -25.88 11.33 -8.05
CA SER A 134 -26.80 12.41 -7.67
C SER A 134 -27.04 12.45 -6.17
N VAL A 135 -26.69 13.56 -5.53
CA VAL A 135 -26.88 13.79 -4.08
C VAL A 135 -27.69 15.06 -3.81
N LYS A 136 -28.03 15.28 -2.54
CA LYS A 136 -28.64 16.52 -2.04
C LYS A 136 -27.85 17.02 -0.83
N SER A 137 -27.92 18.32 -0.56
CA SER A 137 -27.42 18.89 0.69
C SER A 137 -28.15 18.28 1.89
N GLY A 138 -27.51 18.35 3.06
CA GLY A 138 -28.02 17.80 4.32
C GLY A 138 -27.38 16.48 4.71
N ALA A 139 -28.04 15.73 5.59
CA ALA A 139 -27.52 14.49 6.15
C ALA A 139 -27.26 13.45 5.05
N TYR A 140 -26.09 12.81 5.12
CA TYR A 140 -25.68 11.82 4.15
C TYR A 140 -24.98 10.64 4.84
N THR A 141 -25.23 9.43 4.34
CA THR A 141 -24.60 8.20 4.83
C THR A 141 -23.56 7.74 3.83
N PHE A 142 -22.29 7.86 4.20
CA PHE A 142 -21.17 7.44 3.37
C PHE A 142 -20.90 5.94 3.54
N LYS A 143 -20.52 5.28 2.45
CA LYS A 143 -20.06 3.90 2.45
C LYS A 143 -18.70 3.79 1.78
N TYR A 144 -17.73 3.30 2.52
CA TYR A 144 -16.41 2.99 2.01
C TYR A 144 -16.28 1.48 1.84
N ARG A 145 -16.12 1.01 0.60
CA ARG A 145 -15.98 -0.41 0.29
C ARG A 145 -14.59 -0.86 0.67
N VAL A 146 -14.49 -1.99 1.37
CA VAL A 146 -13.23 -2.49 1.92
C VAL A 146 -13.08 -3.98 1.63
N THR A 147 -11.90 -4.38 1.15
CA THR A 147 -11.53 -5.79 0.99
C THR A 147 -10.63 -6.29 2.13
N ALA A 148 -9.88 -5.38 2.76
CA ALA A 148 -9.05 -5.65 3.94
C ALA A 148 -9.30 -4.57 5.01
N PRO A 149 -10.06 -4.88 6.08
CA PRO A 149 -10.34 -3.93 7.16
C PRO A 149 -9.12 -3.58 8.00
N HIS A 150 -8.94 -2.29 8.30
CA HIS A 150 -7.90 -1.77 9.19
C HIS A 150 -8.44 -0.66 10.11
N LYS A 151 -7.71 -0.35 11.17
CA LYS A 151 -8.01 0.80 12.02
C LYS A 151 -7.55 2.09 11.33
N GLY A 152 -8.30 3.16 11.51
CA GLY A 152 -7.97 4.44 10.91
C GLY A 152 -9.07 5.48 11.03
N THR A 153 -8.72 6.69 10.61
CA THR A 153 -9.64 7.81 10.50
C THR A 153 -9.96 8.05 9.03
N PHE A 154 -11.25 8.11 8.74
CA PHE A 154 -11.77 8.58 7.46
C PHE A 154 -12.07 10.07 7.60
N THR A 155 -11.61 10.86 6.64
CA THR A 155 -11.99 12.26 6.48
C THR A 155 -12.45 12.46 5.05
N VAL A 156 -13.65 13.00 4.87
CA VAL A 156 -14.21 13.29 3.55
C VAL A 156 -14.32 14.80 3.40
N TYR A 157 -13.69 15.32 2.35
CA TYR A 157 -13.75 16.72 1.96
C TYR A 157 -14.66 16.87 0.75
N ILE A 158 -15.19 18.07 0.54
CA ILE A 158 -15.91 18.46 -0.68
C ILE A 158 -15.21 19.67 -1.30
N THR A 159 -15.35 19.82 -2.61
CA THR A 159 -14.90 21.01 -3.31
C THR A 159 -15.58 22.31 -2.85
N GLN A 160 -14.86 23.42 -3.01
CA GLN A 160 -15.31 24.78 -2.74
C GLN A 160 -16.42 25.20 -3.72
N PRO A 161 -17.26 26.19 -3.38
CA PRO A 161 -18.17 26.80 -4.34
C PRO A 161 -17.42 27.35 -5.56
N GLY A 162 -17.96 27.15 -6.75
CA GLY A 162 -17.34 27.59 -8.01
C GLY A 162 -16.27 26.64 -8.56
N TYR A 163 -16.11 25.44 -7.98
CA TYR A 163 -15.29 24.37 -8.56
C TYR A 163 -15.63 24.12 -10.04
N ASP A 164 -14.58 24.00 -10.84
CA ASP A 164 -14.66 23.72 -12.28
C ASP A 164 -14.05 22.33 -12.55
N PRO A 165 -14.88 21.30 -12.83
CA PRO A 165 -14.39 19.94 -13.07
C PRO A 165 -13.57 19.80 -14.36
N ALA A 166 -13.54 20.82 -15.23
CA ALA A 166 -12.66 20.85 -16.40
C ALA A 166 -11.23 21.31 -16.08
N LYS A 167 -10.93 21.65 -14.81
CA LYS A 167 -9.57 21.96 -14.34
C LYS A 167 -9.02 20.82 -13.47
N PRO A 168 -7.69 20.59 -13.47
CA PRO A 168 -7.08 19.62 -12.56
C PRO A 168 -7.37 20.01 -11.11
N LEU A 169 -7.84 19.05 -10.30
CA LEU A 169 -8.15 19.26 -8.90
C LEU A 169 -6.89 19.63 -8.11
N ALA A 170 -6.91 20.74 -7.39
CA ALA A 170 -5.86 21.17 -6.47
C ALA A 170 -6.33 21.06 -5.01
N TRP A 171 -5.40 21.04 -4.06
CA TRP A 171 -5.74 21.06 -2.63
C TRP A 171 -6.51 22.32 -2.23
N SER A 172 -6.25 23.45 -2.89
CA SER A 172 -6.99 24.69 -2.68
C SER A 172 -8.45 24.63 -3.13
N ASP A 173 -8.81 23.67 -3.97
CA ASP A 173 -10.18 23.48 -4.42
C ASP A 173 -11.05 22.75 -3.39
N LEU A 174 -10.45 22.18 -2.33
CA LEU A 174 -11.16 21.46 -1.29
C LEU A 174 -11.48 22.36 -0.09
N ASP A 175 -12.65 22.15 0.54
CA ASP A 175 -12.96 22.72 1.85
C ASP A 175 -12.30 21.90 2.97
N LEU A 176 -10.98 22.08 3.09
CA LEU A 176 -10.17 21.40 4.09
C LEU A 176 -10.50 21.83 5.53
N ARG A 177 -11.16 22.98 5.70
CA ARG A 177 -11.53 23.52 7.02
C ARG A 177 -12.82 22.87 7.54
N HIS A 178 -13.71 22.44 6.65
CA HIS A 178 -14.99 21.85 7.00
C HIS A 178 -15.20 20.51 6.26
N PRO A 179 -14.55 19.42 6.72
CA PRO A 179 -14.84 18.09 6.21
C PRO A 179 -16.34 17.77 6.34
N VAL A 180 -16.91 17.15 5.30
CA VAL A 180 -18.32 16.74 5.29
C VAL A 180 -18.55 15.49 6.14
N ALA A 181 -17.50 14.73 6.45
CA ALA A 181 -17.51 13.63 7.39
C ALA A 181 -16.13 13.43 8.02
N THR A 182 -16.11 13.02 9.28
CA THR A 182 -14.92 12.46 9.95
C THR A 182 -15.35 11.35 10.90
N VAL A 183 -14.74 10.18 10.78
CA VAL A 183 -15.01 9.04 11.66
C VAL A 183 -13.72 8.26 11.92
N THR A 184 -13.53 7.82 13.15
CA THR A 184 -12.40 6.98 13.54
C THR A 184 -12.90 5.59 13.90
N ASP A 185 -12.20 4.58 13.40
CA ASP A 185 -12.47 3.15 13.62
C ASP A 185 -13.96 2.76 13.47
N PRO A 186 -14.64 3.14 12.36
CA PRO A 186 -15.98 2.62 12.09
C PRO A 186 -15.93 1.09 11.99
N VAL A 187 -17.03 0.42 12.33
CA VAL A 187 -17.10 -1.05 12.24
C VAL A 187 -17.44 -1.46 10.81
N ALA A 188 -16.60 -2.30 10.20
CA ALA A 188 -16.89 -2.86 8.88
C ALA A 188 -18.01 -3.92 9.00
N THR A 189 -19.08 -3.76 8.22
CA THR A 189 -20.17 -4.75 8.09
C THR A 189 -20.52 -4.94 6.62
N GLY A 190 -20.65 -6.20 6.18
CA GLY A 190 -21.01 -6.50 4.79
C GLY A 190 -20.02 -6.00 3.74
N GLY A 191 -18.73 -5.86 4.09
CA GLY A 191 -17.70 -5.33 3.19
C GLY A 191 -17.63 -3.81 3.09
N PHE A 192 -18.28 -3.08 4.00
CA PHE A 192 -18.28 -1.62 4.03
C PHE A 192 -18.02 -1.07 5.43
N TYR A 193 -17.26 0.01 5.50
CA TYR A 193 -17.40 0.97 6.59
C TYR A 193 -18.54 1.93 6.25
N THR A 194 -19.48 2.09 7.17
CA THR A 194 -20.62 2.99 7.00
C THR A 194 -20.58 4.07 8.09
N PHE A 195 -20.69 5.33 7.70
CA PHE A 195 -20.61 6.46 8.63
C PHE A 195 -21.41 7.67 8.13
N SER A 196 -21.86 8.49 9.07
CA SER A 196 -22.68 9.66 8.78
C SER A 196 -21.83 10.91 8.57
N GLY A 197 -22.36 11.83 7.78
CA GLY A 197 -21.89 13.21 7.67
C GLY A 197 -22.97 14.12 7.12
N ALA A 198 -22.58 15.31 6.65
CA ALA A 198 -23.51 16.28 6.08
C ALA A 198 -22.88 17.00 4.89
N LEU A 199 -23.59 17.00 3.76
CA LEU A 199 -23.21 17.74 2.56
C LEU A 199 -23.69 19.19 2.68
N PRO A 200 -22.81 20.20 2.48
CA PRO A 200 -23.21 21.59 2.50
C PRO A 200 -24.02 21.96 1.26
N GLU A 201 -24.64 23.14 1.29
CA GLU A 201 -25.25 23.72 0.08
C GLU A 201 -24.19 23.94 -1.01
N ARG A 202 -24.34 23.23 -2.12
CA ARG A 202 -23.52 23.33 -3.34
C ARG A 202 -24.44 23.11 -4.55
N GLY A 203 -24.13 23.79 -5.64
CA GLY A 203 -24.82 23.63 -6.92
C GLY A 203 -23.89 23.06 -7.98
N GLY A 204 -24.48 22.41 -8.98
CA GLY A 204 -23.74 21.81 -10.09
C GLY A 204 -22.86 20.63 -9.67
N ARG A 205 -21.89 20.28 -10.52
CA ARG A 205 -20.96 19.19 -10.25
C ARG A 205 -20.00 19.54 -9.13
N GLN A 206 -19.81 18.62 -8.20
CA GLN A 206 -18.82 18.71 -7.13
C GLN A 206 -17.99 17.43 -7.10
N LEU A 207 -16.90 17.46 -6.33
CA LEU A 207 -16.09 16.29 -6.07
C LEU A 207 -15.92 16.12 -4.57
N LEU A 208 -16.12 14.88 -4.12
CA LEU A 208 -15.79 14.44 -2.77
C LEU A 208 -14.44 13.74 -2.78
N TYR A 209 -13.57 14.15 -1.86
CA TYR A 209 -12.25 13.60 -1.69
C TYR A 209 -12.15 12.92 -0.33
N ALA A 210 -12.08 11.59 -0.31
CA ALA A 210 -11.96 10.82 0.90
C ALA A 210 -10.51 10.41 1.14
N VAL A 211 -10.04 10.63 2.36
CA VAL A 211 -8.77 10.14 2.88
C VAL A 211 -9.05 9.14 4.00
N TRP A 212 -8.48 7.95 3.90
CA TRP A 212 -8.43 6.99 5.00
C TRP A 212 -7.00 6.88 5.49
N GLN A 213 -6.68 7.58 6.57
CA GLN A 213 -5.39 7.48 7.24
C GLN A 213 -5.46 6.35 8.26
N ARG A 214 -4.62 5.32 8.09
CA ARG A 214 -4.53 4.24 9.07
C ARG A 214 -3.89 4.73 10.36
N THR A 215 -4.28 4.10 11.46
CA THR A 215 -3.70 4.33 12.81
C THR A 215 -2.81 3.17 13.26
N ASP A 216 -2.86 2.04 12.56
CA ASP A 216 -2.00 0.86 12.78
C ASP A 216 -0.79 0.79 11.84
N SER A 217 -0.62 1.79 10.96
CA SER A 217 0.42 1.93 9.94
C SER A 217 0.46 3.38 9.43
N PRO A 218 1.58 3.89 8.89
CA PRO A 218 1.60 5.20 8.23
C PRO A 218 0.80 5.24 6.92
N GLU A 219 0.40 4.09 6.36
CA GLU A 219 -0.29 4.03 5.07
C GLU A 219 -1.63 4.78 5.06
N ALA A 220 -1.94 5.44 3.93
CA ALA A 220 -3.22 6.10 3.71
C ALA A 220 -3.78 5.80 2.31
N PHE A 221 -5.11 5.84 2.19
CA PHE A 221 -5.87 5.61 0.96
C PHE A 221 -6.64 6.84 0.55
N TYR A 222 -6.82 6.99 -0.76
CA TYR A 222 -7.39 8.19 -1.36
C TYR A 222 -8.47 7.82 -2.37
N SER A 223 -9.55 8.60 -2.41
CA SER A 223 -10.69 8.32 -3.29
C SER A 223 -11.39 9.59 -3.73
N CYS A 224 -11.56 9.75 -5.04
CA CYS A 224 -12.38 10.81 -5.65
C CYS A 224 -13.74 10.25 -6.07
N SER A 225 -14.83 10.91 -5.66
CA SER A 225 -16.20 10.61 -6.09
C SER A 225 -16.85 11.88 -6.65
N ASP A 226 -17.28 11.86 -7.92
CA ASP A 226 -18.01 12.97 -8.53
C ASP A 226 -19.51 12.91 -8.13
N VAL A 227 -20.09 14.06 -7.77
CA VAL A 227 -21.47 14.20 -7.28
C VAL A 227 -22.20 15.42 -7.85
#